data_AF-A0A7S2H3I5-F1
#
_entry.id   AF-A0A7S2H3I5-F1
#
_cell.length_a   1.000
_cell.length_b   1.000
_cell.length_c   1.000
_cell.angle_alpha   90.00
_cell.angle_beta   90.00
_cell.angle_gamma   90.00
#
_symmetry.space_group_name_H-M   'P 1'
#
loop_
_entity.id
_entity.type
_entity.pdbx_description
1 polymer ?
#
loop_
_entity_poly.entity_id
_entity_poly.type
_entity_poly.pdbx_seq_one_letter_code
_entity_poly.pdbx_strand_id
1 'polypeptide(L)'
;MLLANPLLRSVEVQRNGLVVFLSVRRVEEAASRGEILCIDCARFFRGARGLRWHRMTMHEESYEDAREAGERQLVVYQEPPHGGGPHTMPDYAESGGGGEGGETVGSDVTPVELVEKRGQSAAKEGNLELLKQLIDEGLEPARAADRFGCTCLLWAAGGGHIHICAYLIDHCGVPWSQRQHKDGRTALHWAARNGHVAACAFFKSRGADLDDGTFNGTTAFHWAASKSQREVCAWLIHEGADVSRLNKYGCNAIQWVAQSGDLGMCRWLMEKGVDVGLVNRNNHSCLHKAAIKNRMEVCRWLLEEVKLTPHIHMAADSDGQRPSTMAQAQGFYDLARYLRSFEDS
;
A
#
# COMPACT_ATOMS: atom_id res chain seq x y z
N MET A 1 -18.03 -7.34 14.24
CA MET A 1 -19.14 -6.42 14.60
C MET A 1 -18.69 -5.00 14.27
N LEU A 2 -19.03 -4.50 13.09
CA LEU A 2 -18.73 -3.13 12.67
C LEU A 2 -19.62 -2.19 13.49
N LEU A 3 -19.03 -1.40 14.38
CA LEU A 3 -19.76 -0.30 15.02
C LEU A 3 -20.10 0.71 13.94
N ALA A 4 -21.37 0.74 13.57
CA ALA A 4 -21.96 1.70 12.66
C ALA A 4 -21.60 3.12 13.12
N ASN A 5 -20.84 3.82 12.29
CA ASN A 5 -20.57 5.24 12.45
C ASN A 5 -21.92 5.99 12.31
N PRO A 6 -22.42 6.67 13.36
CA PRO A 6 -23.71 7.33 13.30
C PRO A 6 -23.78 8.50 12.30
N LEU A 7 -22.63 8.94 11.77
CA LEU A 7 -22.53 9.99 10.74
C LEU A 7 -22.39 9.44 9.30
N LEU A 8 -22.29 8.10 9.12
CA LEU A 8 -22.29 7.43 7.81
C LEU A 8 -23.69 7.05 7.31
N ARG A 9 -24.76 7.43 8.01
CA ARG A 9 -26.16 7.16 7.60
C ARG A 9 -26.59 7.89 6.30
N SER A 10 -25.66 8.50 5.56
CA SER A 10 -25.98 9.38 4.44
C SER A 10 -25.21 9.12 3.14
N VAL A 11 -24.48 8.01 3.02
CA VAL A 11 -23.76 7.68 1.79
C VAL A 11 -23.90 6.20 1.46
N GLU A 12 -24.34 5.89 0.25
CA GLU A 12 -24.44 4.52 -0.27
C GLU A 12 -23.52 4.37 -1.49
N VAL A 13 -22.60 3.41 -1.44
CA VAL A 13 -21.68 3.10 -2.55
C VAL A 13 -22.16 1.82 -3.22
N GLN A 14 -22.64 1.94 -4.45
CA GLN A 14 -23.13 0.79 -5.23
C GLN A 14 -21.96 0.02 -5.86
N ARG A 15 -22.18 -1.28 -6.15
CA ARG A 15 -21.17 -2.21 -6.69
C ARG A 15 -20.61 -1.80 -8.07
N ASN A 16 -21.25 -0.86 -8.77
CA ASN A 16 -20.83 -0.28 -10.04
C ASN A 16 -20.03 1.04 -9.90
N GLY A 17 -19.67 1.45 -8.67
CA GLY A 17 -18.92 2.68 -8.41
C GLY A 17 -19.77 3.94 -8.29
N LEU A 18 -21.11 3.81 -8.27
CA LEU A 18 -22.01 4.95 -8.04
C LEU A 18 -22.00 5.32 -6.55
N VAL A 19 -21.70 6.58 -6.23
CA VAL A 19 -21.76 7.11 -4.86
C VAL A 19 -23.00 7.98 -4.70
N VAL A 20 -23.97 7.52 -3.92
CA VAL A 20 -25.24 8.21 -3.65
C VAL A 20 -25.14 8.93 -2.31
N PHE A 21 -25.32 10.25 -2.30
CA PHE A 21 -25.35 11.07 -1.09
C PHE A 21 -26.79 11.37 -0.66
N LEU A 22 -27.11 11.20 0.62
CA LEU A 22 -28.41 11.54 1.23
C LEU A 22 -28.44 12.97 1.80
N SER A 23 -27.35 13.75 1.69
CA SER A 23 -27.31 15.15 2.12
C SER A 23 -26.62 16.05 1.09
N VAL A 24 -27.45 16.76 0.31
CA VAL A 24 -27.08 17.74 -0.72
C VAL A 24 -26.10 18.79 -0.16
N ARG A 25 -26.41 19.32 1.03
CA ARG A 25 -25.66 20.40 1.68
C ARG A 25 -24.17 20.08 1.85
N ARG A 26 -23.81 18.84 2.19
CA ARG A 26 -22.40 18.47 2.43
C ARG A 26 -21.60 18.35 1.12
N VAL A 27 -22.25 17.88 0.05
CA VAL A 27 -21.65 17.80 -1.29
C VAL A 27 -21.47 19.21 -1.85
N GLU A 28 -22.47 20.08 -1.70
CA GLU A 28 -22.40 21.48 -2.11
C GLU A 28 -21.34 22.26 -1.32
N GLU A 29 -21.27 22.08 0.01
CA GLU A 29 -20.25 22.70 0.84
C GLU A 29 -18.83 22.25 0.46
N ALA A 30 -18.63 20.97 0.13
CA ALA A 30 -17.34 20.46 -0.34
C ALA A 30 -17.02 20.94 -1.77
N ALA A 31 -18.00 20.97 -2.67
CA ALA A 31 -17.86 21.48 -4.03
C ALA A 31 -17.53 22.97 -4.05
N SER A 32 -18.17 23.78 -3.18
CA SER A 32 -17.86 25.22 -3.03
C SER A 32 -16.43 25.48 -2.53
N ARG A 33 -15.80 24.47 -1.90
CA ARG A 33 -14.40 24.50 -1.45
C ARG A 33 -13.43 23.86 -2.45
N GLY A 34 -13.93 23.37 -3.59
CA GLY A 34 -13.12 22.68 -4.61
C GLY A 34 -12.54 21.35 -4.12
N GLU A 35 -13.20 20.68 -3.17
CA GLU A 35 -12.73 19.42 -2.60
C GLU A 35 -13.17 18.22 -3.45
N ILE A 36 -12.29 17.23 -3.59
CA ILE A 36 -12.45 16.03 -4.42
C ILE A 36 -12.73 14.82 -3.50
N LEU A 37 -13.66 13.96 -3.89
CA LEU A 37 -14.12 12.82 -3.08
C LEU A 37 -13.30 11.56 -3.33
N CYS A 38 -13.00 10.78 -2.30
CA CYS A 38 -12.59 9.39 -2.46
C CYS A 38 -13.84 8.50 -2.52
N ILE A 39 -14.11 7.88 -3.67
CA ILE A 39 -15.29 7.03 -3.88
C ILE A 39 -15.31 5.78 -2.98
N ASP A 40 -14.12 5.29 -2.61
CA ASP A 40 -13.98 4.06 -1.83
C ASP A 40 -14.28 4.25 -0.33
N CYS A 41 -14.22 5.48 0.17
CA CYS A 41 -14.40 5.76 1.60
C CYS A 41 -15.15 7.07 1.93
N ALA A 42 -15.68 7.74 0.90
CA ALA A 42 -16.46 8.97 0.95
C ALA A 42 -15.79 10.16 1.67
N ARG A 43 -14.47 10.31 1.54
CA ARG A 43 -13.70 11.42 2.15
C ARG A 43 -13.33 12.51 1.14
N PHE A 44 -13.35 13.76 1.59
CA PHE A 44 -13.03 14.92 0.76
C PHE A 44 -11.56 15.35 0.93
N PHE A 45 -10.93 15.77 -0.17
CA PHE A 45 -9.53 16.20 -0.25
C PHE A 45 -9.39 17.48 -1.05
N ARG A 46 -8.51 18.39 -0.62
CA ARG A 46 -8.23 19.61 -1.38
C ARG A 46 -7.25 19.29 -2.51
N GLY A 47 -7.80 19.03 -3.69
CA GLY A 47 -7.03 18.75 -4.90
C GLY A 47 -6.64 17.29 -5.11
N ALA A 48 -6.24 16.98 -6.34
CA ALA A 48 -6.02 15.61 -6.80
C ALA A 48 -4.79 14.93 -6.18
N ARG A 49 -3.86 15.72 -5.61
CA ARG A 49 -2.62 15.19 -5.00
C ARG A 49 -2.92 14.49 -3.67
N GLY A 50 -3.69 15.14 -2.79
CA GLY A 50 -4.14 14.57 -1.52
C GLY A 50 -5.01 13.32 -1.72
N LEU A 51 -5.93 13.36 -2.68
CA LEU A 51 -6.75 12.19 -3.05
C LEU A 51 -5.90 11.01 -3.55
N ARG A 52 -4.98 11.25 -4.49
CA ARG A 52 -4.08 10.20 -5.00
C ARG A 52 -3.30 9.54 -3.88
N TRP A 53 -2.69 10.36 -3.02
CA TRP A 53 -1.91 9.86 -1.89
C TRP A 53 -2.77 9.05 -0.92
N HIS A 54 -3.98 9.52 -0.63
CA HIS A 54 -4.93 8.81 0.21
C HIS A 54 -5.26 7.43 -0.35
N ARG A 55 -5.56 7.32 -1.65
CA ARG A 55 -5.91 6.03 -2.27
C ARG A 55 -4.77 5.04 -2.32
N MET A 56 -3.56 5.50 -2.63
CA MET A 56 -2.36 4.66 -2.55
C MET A 56 -2.08 4.13 -1.14
N THR A 57 -2.38 4.93 -0.11
CA THR A 57 -2.05 4.58 1.28
C THR A 57 -3.16 3.88 2.03
N MET A 58 -4.43 4.10 1.69
CA MET A 58 -5.61 3.54 2.38
C MET A 58 -6.27 2.42 1.60
N HIS A 59 -6.17 2.43 0.27
CA HIS A 59 -6.79 1.44 -0.62
C HIS A 59 -5.75 0.58 -1.35
N GLU A 60 -4.46 0.73 -1.01
CA GLU A 60 -3.33 0.00 -1.59
C GLU A 60 -3.27 0.06 -3.14
N GLU A 61 -3.83 1.14 -3.71
CA GLU A 61 -3.87 1.34 -5.14
C GLU A 61 -2.51 1.70 -5.72
N SER A 62 -2.29 1.32 -6.97
CA SER A 62 -1.13 1.80 -7.71
C SER A 62 -1.25 3.31 -7.98
N TYR A 63 -0.13 3.97 -8.27
CA TYR A 63 -0.13 5.40 -8.57
C TYR A 63 -0.99 5.74 -9.80
N GLU A 64 -1.01 4.88 -10.81
CA GLU A 64 -1.79 5.08 -12.04
C GLU A 64 -3.29 4.92 -11.77
N ASP A 65 -3.69 3.89 -11.03
CA ASP A 65 -5.10 3.68 -10.62
C ASP A 65 -5.61 4.84 -9.75
N ALA A 66 -4.77 5.30 -8.82
CA ALA A 66 -5.08 6.44 -7.96
C ALA A 66 -5.17 7.74 -8.77
N ARG A 67 -4.36 7.91 -9.82
CA ARG A 67 -4.36 9.09 -10.70
C ARG A 67 -5.58 9.12 -11.59
N GLU A 68 -5.88 8.03 -12.27
CA GLU A 68 -6.96 7.95 -13.25
C GLU A 68 -8.33 8.16 -12.59
N ALA A 69 -8.58 7.56 -11.42
CA ALA A 69 -9.83 7.78 -10.71
C ALA A 69 -9.89 9.09 -9.90
N GLY A 70 -8.78 9.84 -9.83
CA GLY A 70 -8.82 11.27 -9.46
C GLY A 70 -9.20 12.20 -10.62
N GLU A 71 -9.04 11.74 -11.87
CA GLU A 71 -9.35 12.48 -13.10
C GLU A 71 -10.76 12.17 -13.65
N ARG A 72 -11.34 11.01 -13.28
CA ARG A 72 -12.67 10.55 -13.72
C ARG A 72 -13.65 10.38 -12.55
N GLN A 73 -14.10 11.47 -11.95
CA GLN A 73 -15.13 11.41 -10.92
C GLN A 73 -16.46 11.95 -11.43
N LEU A 74 -17.39 11.03 -11.70
CA LEU A 74 -18.80 11.34 -11.88
C LEU A 74 -19.49 11.22 -10.52
N VAL A 75 -19.86 12.36 -9.93
CA VAL A 75 -20.74 12.40 -8.75
C VAL A 75 -22.17 12.55 -9.25
N VAL A 76 -22.97 11.50 -9.15
CA VAL A 76 -24.38 11.52 -9.55
C VAL A 76 -25.22 11.73 -8.29
N TYR A 77 -25.91 12.87 -8.22
CA TYR A 77 -26.94 13.11 -7.23
C TYR A 77 -28.27 12.55 -7.72
N GLN A 78 -28.95 11.77 -6.88
CA GLN A 78 -30.31 11.30 -7.14
C GLN A 78 -31.20 11.73 -5.97
N GLU A 79 -32.23 12.52 -6.27
CA GLU A 79 -33.22 12.94 -5.27
C GLU A 79 -33.95 11.72 -4.72
N PRO A 80 -34.11 11.59 -3.38
CA PRO A 80 -34.93 10.53 -2.82
C PRO A 80 -36.40 10.75 -3.25
N PRO A 81 -37.11 9.69 -3.65
CA PRO A 81 -38.48 9.81 -4.13
C PRO A 81 -39.38 10.37 -3.02
N HIS A 82 -40.14 11.42 -3.36
CA HIS A 82 -41.09 12.06 -2.46
C HIS A 82 -42.28 11.14 -2.13
N GLY A 83 -42.42 10.80 -0.85
CA GLY A 83 -43.70 10.66 -0.15
C GLY A 83 -44.58 9.41 -0.42
N GLY A 84 -44.66 8.53 0.57
CA GLY A 84 -45.76 7.56 0.72
C GLY A 84 -45.65 6.82 2.05
N GLY A 85 -46.67 6.93 2.91
CA GLY A 85 -46.70 6.42 4.28
C GLY A 85 -46.74 4.88 4.46
N PRO A 86 -46.97 4.40 5.69
CA PRO A 86 -46.43 3.14 6.18
C PRO A 86 -47.38 1.96 5.92
N HIS A 87 -46.89 0.89 5.28
CA HIS A 87 -47.59 -0.38 5.27
C HIS A 87 -46.64 -1.58 5.42
N THR A 88 -46.76 -2.18 6.61
CA THR A 88 -46.83 -3.62 6.88
C THR A 88 -45.69 -4.52 6.41
N MET A 89 -44.87 -4.91 7.39
CA MET A 89 -44.23 -6.23 7.45
C MET A 89 -45.23 -7.36 7.18
N PRO A 90 -44.75 -8.44 6.56
CA PRO A 90 -44.94 -9.75 7.18
C PRO A 90 -43.61 -10.51 7.27
N ASP A 91 -43.10 -10.62 8.50
CA ASP A 91 -43.21 -11.79 9.36
C ASP A 91 -42.69 -13.17 8.88
N TYR A 92 -41.98 -13.83 9.81
CA TYR A 92 -41.57 -15.25 9.96
C TYR A 92 -40.74 -15.99 8.88
N ALA A 93 -39.56 -16.52 9.25
CA ALA A 93 -39.40 -17.93 9.66
C ALA A 93 -37.92 -18.38 9.73
N GLU A 94 -37.62 -19.18 10.76
CA GLU A 94 -36.34 -19.78 11.12
C GLU A 94 -35.96 -21.02 10.28
N SER A 95 -34.70 -21.45 10.48
CA SER A 95 -34.13 -22.79 10.23
C SER A 95 -33.92 -23.16 8.75
N GLY A 96 -32.79 -23.70 8.29
CA GLY A 96 -31.85 -24.65 8.87
C GLY A 96 -31.79 -25.85 7.91
N GLY A 97 -30.59 -26.30 7.54
CA GLY A 97 -30.40 -27.56 6.77
C GLY A 97 -29.70 -27.39 5.43
N GLY A 98 -28.67 -28.21 5.22
CA GLY A 98 -27.79 -28.17 4.05
C GLY A 98 -28.43 -28.65 2.75
N GLY A 99 -27.66 -28.50 1.69
CA GLY A 99 -27.99 -28.98 0.35
C GLY A 99 -26.95 -28.50 -0.64
N GLU A 100 -26.20 -29.45 -1.18
CA GLU A 100 -25.34 -29.31 -2.34
C GLU A 100 -26.09 -28.64 -3.50
N GLY A 101 -25.39 -27.79 -4.24
CA GLY A 101 -25.93 -27.13 -5.43
C GLY A 101 -24.80 -26.41 -6.14
N GLY A 102 -24.17 -27.10 -7.09
CA GLY A 102 -23.13 -26.54 -7.92
C GLY A 102 -23.64 -25.38 -8.76
N GLU A 103 -22.83 -24.33 -8.84
CA GLU A 103 -22.86 -23.39 -9.96
C GLU A 103 -21.44 -23.29 -10.50
N THR A 104 -21.22 -24.08 -11.55
CA THR A 104 -20.11 -23.99 -12.48
C THR A 104 -20.23 -22.65 -13.23
N VAL A 105 -19.55 -21.62 -12.73
CA VAL A 105 -19.24 -20.46 -13.56
C VAL A 105 -18.01 -20.81 -14.38
N GLY A 106 -18.25 -21.30 -15.59
CA GLY A 106 -17.25 -21.43 -16.63
C GLY A 106 -16.71 -20.04 -16.98
N SER A 107 -15.53 -19.72 -16.45
CA SER A 107 -14.61 -18.83 -17.15
C SER A 107 -13.71 -19.73 -17.99
N ASP A 108 -13.78 -19.63 -19.31
CA ASP A 108 -12.81 -20.23 -20.21
C ASP A 108 -11.42 -19.67 -19.89
N VAL A 109 -10.72 -20.29 -18.93
CA VAL A 109 -9.31 -20.01 -18.66
C VAL A 109 -8.57 -20.56 -19.86
N THR A 110 -7.94 -19.68 -20.63
CA THR A 110 -7.17 -20.12 -21.79
C THR A 110 -6.05 -21.06 -21.33
N PRO A 111 -5.66 -22.08 -22.12
CA PRO A 111 -4.53 -22.94 -21.77
C PRO A 111 -3.25 -22.15 -21.45
N VAL A 112 -3.09 -20.96 -22.03
CA VAL A 112 -2.01 -20.01 -21.74
C VAL A 112 -2.14 -19.46 -20.32
N GLU A 113 -3.26 -18.87 -19.93
CA GLU A 113 -3.47 -18.31 -18.57
C GLU A 113 -3.32 -19.35 -17.45
N LEU A 114 -3.66 -20.61 -17.72
CA LEU A 114 -3.48 -21.71 -16.77
C LEU A 114 -2.00 -22.05 -16.57
N VAL A 115 -1.20 -22.03 -17.63
CA VAL A 115 0.24 -22.29 -17.59
C VAL A 115 0.98 -21.17 -16.87
N GLU A 116 0.62 -19.92 -17.13
CA GLU A 116 1.20 -18.75 -16.46
C GLU A 116 1.03 -18.88 -14.95
N LYS A 117 -0.23 -19.00 -14.48
CA LYS A 117 -0.54 -19.14 -13.05
C LYS A 117 0.19 -20.30 -12.39
N ARG A 118 0.28 -21.46 -13.04
CA ARG A 118 0.95 -22.64 -12.47
C ARG A 118 2.44 -22.41 -12.28
N GLY A 119 3.11 -21.81 -13.26
CA GLY A 119 4.53 -21.48 -13.18
C GLY A 119 4.84 -20.49 -12.06
N GLN A 120 4.07 -19.40 -11.96
CA GLN A 120 4.27 -18.40 -10.92
C GLN A 120 3.92 -18.93 -9.52
N SER A 121 2.89 -19.78 -9.38
CA SER A 121 2.59 -20.45 -8.10
C SER A 121 3.74 -21.39 -7.70
N ALA A 122 4.23 -22.20 -8.62
CA ALA A 122 5.38 -23.09 -8.38
C ALA A 122 6.61 -22.30 -7.90
N ALA A 123 6.91 -21.20 -8.58
CA ALA A 123 8.02 -20.32 -8.21
C ALA A 123 7.82 -19.67 -6.83
N LYS A 124 6.61 -19.21 -6.50
CA LYS A 124 6.28 -18.62 -5.20
C LYS A 124 6.37 -19.64 -4.06
N GLU A 125 5.96 -20.87 -4.31
CA GLU A 125 5.89 -21.95 -3.33
C GLU A 125 7.22 -22.71 -3.18
N GLY A 126 8.17 -22.51 -4.08
CA GLY A 126 9.47 -23.19 -4.02
C GLY A 126 9.48 -24.56 -4.70
N ASN A 127 8.52 -24.84 -5.57
CA ASN A 127 8.41 -26.11 -6.29
C ASN A 127 9.20 -26.06 -7.61
N LEU A 128 10.50 -26.34 -7.53
CA LEU A 128 11.39 -26.35 -8.71
C LEU A 128 11.04 -27.49 -9.67
N GLU A 129 10.62 -28.64 -9.15
CA GLU A 129 10.30 -29.83 -9.93
C GLU A 129 9.11 -29.57 -10.85
N LEU A 130 8.04 -28.96 -10.34
CA LEU A 130 6.90 -28.56 -11.15
C LEU A 130 7.28 -27.52 -12.19
N LEU A 131 8.13 -26.55 -11.82
CA LEU A 131 8.59 -25.53 -12.76
C LEU A 131 9.40 -26.15 -13.92
N LYS A 132 10.28 -27.11 -13.63
CA LYS A 132 11.03 -27.89 -14.63
C LYS A 132 10.10 -28.70 -15.51
N GLN A 133 9.15 -29.42 -14.92
CA GLN A 133 8.18 -30.22 -15.67
C GLN A 133 7.42 -29.35 -16.68
N LEU A 134 6.95 -28.16 -16.26
CA LEU A 134 6.26 -27.25 -17.18
C LEU A 134 7.16 -26.82 -18.35
N ILE A 135 8.44 -26.55 -18.09
CA ILE A 135 9.40 -26.18 -19.14
C ILE A 135 9.70 -27.36 -20.08
N ASP A 136 9.85 -28.56 -19.53
CA ASP A 136 10.08 -29.80 -20.31
C ASP A 136 8.87 -30.16 -21.19
N GLU A 137 7.65 -29.79 -20.76
CA GLU A 137 6.42 -29.87 -21.56
C GLU A 137 6.38 -28.84 -22.72
N GLY A 138 7.43 -28.04 -22.89
CA GLY A 138 7.55 -27.02 -23.95
C GLY A 138 6.85 -25.71 -23.63
N LEU A 139 6.51 -25.47 -22.36
CA LEU A 139 5.88 -24.24 -21.90
C LEU A 139 6.94 -23.20 -21.52
N GLU A 140 6.57 -21.91 -21.53
CA GLU A 140 7.47 -20.79 -21.23
C GLU A 140 7.08 -20.01 -19.95
N PRO A 141 6.84 -20.67 -18.79
CA PRO A 141 6.40 -19.99 -17.57
C PRO A 141 7.43 -18.95 -17.07
N ALA A 142 8.70 -19.14 -17.40
CA ALA A 142 9.80 -18.26 -17.04
C ALA A 142 9.66 -16.84 -17.64
N ARG A 143 9.00 -16.71 -18.79
CA ARG A 143 8.79 -15.44 -19.51
C ARG A 143 7.41 -14.83 -19.29
N ALA A 144 6.48 -15.61 -18.76
CA ALA A 144 5.15 -15.15 -18.43
C ALA A 144 5.13 -14.19 -17.24
N ALA A 145 4.25 -13.19 -17.30
CA ALA A 145 4.01 -12.24 -16.23
C ALA A 145 2.52 -12.24 -15.85
N ASP A 146 2.22 -12.18 -14.54
CA ASP A 146 0.83 -12.08 -14.08
C ASP A 146 0.22 -10.69 -14.35
N ARG A 147 -1.04 -10.49 -13.95
CA ARG A 147 -1.76 -9.19 -14.06
C ARG A 147 -1.08 -8.01 -13.34
N PHE A 148 -0.10 -8.25 -12.49
CA PHE A 148 0.70 -7.23 -11.81
C PHE A 148 2.05 -7.03 -12.49
N GLY A 149 2.34 -7.77 -13.56
CA GLY A 149 3.62 -7.79 -14.26
C GLY A 149 4.70 -8.56 -13.51
N CYS A 150 4.33 -9.48 -12.60
CA CYS A 150 5.29 -10.30 -11.87
C CYS A 150 5.56 -11.62 -12.59
N THR A 151 6.84 -11.93 -12.80
CA THR A 151 7.29 -13.19 -13.41
C THR A 151 7.66 -14.22 -12.35
N CYS A 152 7.94 -15.46 -12.79
CA CYS A 152 8.42 -16.53 -11.91
C CYS A 152 9.65 -16.12 -11.08
N LEU A 153 10.62 -15.40 -11.68
CA LEU A 153 11.82 -14.98 -10.95
C LEU A 153 11.49 -14.03 -9.80
N LEU A 154 10.57 -13.09 -10.02
CA LEU A 154 10.18 -12.12 -8.99
C LEU A 154 9.44 -12.81 -7.84
N TRP A 155 8.56 -13.77 -8.16
CA TRP A 155 7.89 -14.59 -7.16
C TRP A 155 8.83 -15.50 -6.39
N ALA A 156 9.78 -16.17 -7.06
CA ALA A 156 10.81 -16.99 -6.42
C ALA A 156 11.71 -16.16 -5.49
N ALA A 157 12.12 -14.96 -5.92
CA ALA A 157 12.90 -14.04 -5.11
C ALA A 157 12.12 -13.57 -3.87
N GLY A 158 10.84 -13.24 -4.06
CA GLY A 158 9.94 -12.89 -2.97
C GLY A 158 9.64 -14.05 -2.01
N GLY A 159 9.79 -15.30 -2.44
CA GLY A 159 9.71 -16.49 -1.58
C GLY A 159 11.05 -16.94 -0.99
N GLY A 160 12.16 -16.29 -1.37
CA GLY A 160 13.51 -16.65 -0.93
C GLY A 160 14.07 -17.92 -1.59
N HIS A 161 13.47 -18.39 -2.68
CA HIS A 161 13.81 -19.66 -3.34
C HIS A 161 14.99 -19.48 -4.30
N ILE A 162 16.20 -19.39 -3.75
CA ILE A 162 17.44 -19.10 -4.49
C ILE A 162 17.71 -20.16 -5.58
N HIS A 163 17.42 -21.43 -5.31
CA HIS A 163 17.62 -22.52 -6.25
C HIS A 163 16.73 -22.36 -7.50
N ILE A 164 15.50 -21.87 -7.35
CA ILE A 164 14.63 -21.50 -8.48
C ILE A 164 15.16 -20.26 -9.19
N CYS A 165 15.60 -19.25 -8.44
CA CYS A 165 16.17 -18.04 -9.03
C CYS A 165 17.40 -18.36 -9.89
N ALA A 166 18.32 -19.16 -9.38
CA ALA A 166 19.49 -19.64 -10.10
C ALA A 166 19.09 -20.46 -11.33
N TYR A 167 18.13 -21.38 -11.20
CA TYR A 167 17.68 -22.16 -12.34
C TYR A 167 17.10 -21.29 -13.46
N LEU A 168 16.22 -20.33 -13.12
CA LEU A 168 15.64 -19.41 -14.10
C LEU A 168 16.70 -18.54 -14.78
N ILE A 169 17.71 -18.07 -14.05
CA ILE A 169 18.76 -17.20 -14.61
C ILE A 169 19.75 -18.01 -15.46
N ASP A 170 20.28 -19.10 -14.92
CA ASP A 170 21.40 -19.84 -15.51
C ASP A 170 20.96 -20.80 -16.60
N HIS A 171 19.78 -21.42 -16.47
CA HIS A 171 19.29 -22.42 -17.42
C HIS A 171 18.23 -21.86 -18.37
N CYS A 172 17.33 -21.00 -17.89
CA CYS A 172 16.28 -20.41 -18.75
C CYS A 172 16.69 -19.07 -19.39
N GLY A 173 17.88 -18.54 -19.07
CA GLY A 173 18.40 -17.29 -19.62
C GLY A 173 17.56 -16.06 -19.24
N VAL A 174 16.84 -16.13 -18.12
CA VAL A 174 16.02 -15.02 -17.62
C VAL A 174 16.95 -13.95 -17.05
N PRO A 175 16.85 -12.68 -17.46
CA PRO A 175 17.68 -11.62 -16.90
C PRO A 175 17.40 -11.44 -15.39
N TRP A 176 18.46 -11.45 -14.58
CA TRP A 176 18.37 -11.14 -13.14
C TRP A 176 17.84 -9.72 -12.88
N SER A 177 18.06 -8.81 -13.84
CA SER A 177 17.72 -7.39 -13.78
C SER A 177 16.31 -7.06 -14.25
N GLN A 178 15.50 -8.06 -14.59
CA GLN A 178 14.14 -7.82 -15.04
C GLN A 178 13.32 -7.05 -13.99
N ARG A 179 12.36 -6.26 -14.49
CA ARG A 179 11.54 -5.39 -13.67
C ARG A 179 10.08 -5.73 -13.83
N GLN A 180 9.36 -5.69 -12.71
CA GLN A 180 7.90 -5.71 -12.72
C GLN A 180 7.37 -4.52 -13.52
N HIS A 181 6.42 -4.77 -14.42
CA HIS A 181 5.92 -3.73 -15.35
C HIS A 181 5.28 -2.51 -14.67
N LYS A 182 4.59 -2.68 -13.54
CA LYS A 182 3.84 -1.58 -12.90
C LYS A 182 4.70 -0.60 -12.10
N ASP A 183 5.54 -1.14 -11.20
CA ASP A 183 6.31 -0.32 -10.25
C ASP A 183 7.81 -0.34 -10.55
N GLY A 184 8.30 -1.18 -11.47
CA GLY A 184 9.73 -1.29 -11.77
C GLY A 184 10.53 -2.06 -10.71
N ARG A 185 9.86 -2.84 -9.84
CA ARG A 185 10.50 -3.65 -8.81
C ARG A 185 11.31 -4.78 -9.43
N THR A 186 12.56 -4.92 -9.02
CA THR A 186 13.43 -6.06 -9.37
C THR A 186 13.29 -7.18 -8.33
N ALA A 187 13.93 -8.31 -8.61
CA ALA A 187 13.97 -9.45 -7.69
C ALA A 187 14.57 -9.09 -6.32
N LEU A 188 15.60 -8.22 -6.30
CA LEU A 188 16.19 -7.70 -5.05
C LEU A 188 15.16 -6.96 -4.18
N HIS A 189 14.28 -6.15 -4.78
CA HIS A 189 13.23 -5.44 -4.05
C HIS A 189 12.24 -6.40 -3.38
N TRP A 190 11.84 -7.47 -4.08
CA TRP A 190 10.91 -8.48 -3.55
C TRP A 190 11.55 -9.31 -2.43
N ALA A 191 12.78 -9.77 -2.63
CA ALA A 191 13.55 -10.48 -1.60
C ALA A 191 13.72 -9.61 -0.34
N ALA A 192 14.05 -8.33 -0.52
CA ALA A 192 14.29 -7.41 0.59
C ALA A 192 13.01 -7.10 1.38
N ARG A 193 11.90 -6.85 0.67
CA ARG A 193 10.57 -6.65 1.26
C ARG A 193 10.15 -7.82 2.16
N ASN A 194 10.49 -9.04 1.77
CA ASN A 194 10.00 -10.26 2.42
C ASN A 194 11.03 -10.88 3.38
N GLY A 195 12.19 -10.25 3.60
CA GLY A 195 13.13 -10.66 4.65
C GLY A 195 14.18 -11.68 4.23
N HIS A 196 14.39 -11.90 2.93
CA HIS A 196 15.26 -12.97 2.44
C HIS A 196 16.70 -12.48 2.18
N VAL A 197 17.51 -12.36 3.24
CA VAL A 197 18.92 -11.92 3.17
C VAL A 197 19.73 -12.72 2.15
N ALA A 198 19.63 -14.04 2.17
CA ALA A 198 20.40 -14.90 1.26
C ALA A 198 20.00 -14.69 -0.22
N ALA A 199 18.73 -14.40 -0.50
CA ALA A 199 18.29 -14.04 -1.84
C ALA A 199 18.78 -12.65 -2.24
N CYS A 200 18.78 -11.67 -1.33
CA CYS A 200 19.40 -10.37 -1.58
C CYS A 200 20.90 -10.50 -1.92
N ALA A 201 21.63 -11.31 -1.16
CA ALA A 201 23.04 -11.58 -1.42
C ALA A 201 23.26 -12.27 -2.77
N PHE A 202 22.40 -13.23 -3.13
CA PHE A 202 22.42 -13.85 -4.44
C PHE A 202 22.26 -12.81 -5.56
N PHE A 203 21.27 -11.92 -5.51
CA PHE A 203 21.10 -10.90 -6.54
C PHE A 203 22.24 -9.87 -6.57
N LYS A 204 22.81 -9.48 -5.42
CA LYS A 204 24.02 -8.66 -5.37
C LYS A 204 25.18 -9.35 -6.09
N SER A 205 25.38 -10.67 -5.87
CA SER A 205 26.43 -11.43 -6.55
C SER A 205 26.24 -11.52 -8.07
N ARG A 206 25.01 -11.33 -8.57
CA ARG A 206 24.69 -11.20 -9.99
C ARG A 206 24.89 -9.80 -10.56
N GLY A 207 25.33 -8.84 -9.75
CA GLY A 207 25.58 -7.46 -10.14
C GLY A 207 24.43 -6.50 -9.88
N ALA A 208 23.44 -6.88 -9.06
CA ALA A 208 22.39 -5.94 -8.65
C ALA A 208 22.97 -4.81 -7.79
N ASP A 209 22.70 -3.57 -8.20
CA ASP A 209 22.95 -2.38 -7.40
C ASP A 209 21.94 -2.30 -6.24
N LEU A 210 22.43 -2.13 -5.01
CA LEU A 210 21.61 -2.06 -3.81
C LEU A 210 20.80 -0.76 -3.71
N ASP A 211 21.27 0.30 -4.38
CA ASP A 211 20.65 1.62 -4.40
C ASP A 211 19.81 1.87 -5.66
N ASP A 212 19.67 0.84 -6.50
CA ASP A 212 18.72 0.85 -7.60
C ASP A 212 17.30 1.04 -7.08
N GLY A 213 16.60 2.00 -7.68
CA GLY A 213 15.24 2.34 -7.30
C GLY A 213 14.22 1.71 -8.24
N THR A 214 13.02 1.50 -7.71
CA THR A 214 11.79 1.36 -8.53
C THR A 214 11.55 2.62 -9.38
N PHE A 215 10.49 2.62 -10.20
CA PHE A 215 10.15 3.79 -11.03
C PHE A 215 9.88 5.07 -10.22
N ASN A 216 9.53 4.95 -8.93
CA ASN A 216 9.40 6.09 -8.03
C ASN A 216 10.65 6.34 -7.16
N GLY A 217 11.78 5.68 -7.44
CA GLY A 217 13.03 5.82 -6.70
C GLY A 217 13.05 5.14 -5.33
N THR A 218 12.12 4.24 -5.05
CA THR A 218 12.09 3.49 -3.78
C THR A 218 13.06 2.31 -3.89
N THR A 219 14.11 2.29 -3.06
CA THR A 219 15.16 1.26 -3.08
C THR A 219 14.75 -0.01 -2.31
N ALA A 220 15.54 -1.07 -2.41
CA ALA A 220 15.36 -2.29 -1.62
C ALA A 220 15.35 -2.01 -0.10
N PHE A 221 16.19 -1.07 0.37
CA PHE A 221 16.25 -0.66 1.78
C PHE A 221 14.91 -0.07 2.28
N HIS A 222 14.26 0.76 1.47
CA HIS A 222 12.94 1.31 1.81
C HIS A 222 11.89 0.21 1.99
N TRP A 223 11.88 -0.78 1.09
CA TRP A 223 10.92 -1.89 1.17
C TRP A 223 11.17 -2.78 2.38
N ALA A 224 12.42 -3.15 2.64
CA ALA A 224 12.80 -3.91 3.82
C ALA A 224 12.40 -3.19 5.12
N ALA A 225 12.72 -1.89 5.21
CA ALA A 225 12.35 -1.07 6.36
C ALA A 225 10.83 -1.01 6.57
N SER A 226 10.06 -0.76 5.52
CA SER A 226 8.59 -0.66 5.60
C SER A 226 7.89 -1.94 6.07
N LYS A 227 8.57 -3.08 5.94
CA LYS A 227 8.11 -4.40 6.39
C LYS A 227 8.87 -4.90 7.62
N SER A 228 9.62 -4.02 8.29
CA SER A 228 10.37 -4.32 9.51
C SER A 228 11.36 -5.48 9.38
N GLN A 229 11.90 -5.67 8.17
CA GLN A 229 12.90 -6.71 7.88
C GLN A 229 14.27 -6.23 8.35
N ARG A 230 14.50 -6.23 9.66
CA ARG A 230 15.70 -5.66 10.29
C ARG A 230 16.97 -6.34 9.81
N GLU A 231 16.97 -7.66 9.66
CA GLU A 231 18.11 -8.45 9.23
C GLU A 231 18.53 -8.08 7.80
N VAL A 232 17.56 -7.89 6.90
CA VAL A 232 17.82 -7.39 5.53
C VAL A 232 18.34 -5.97 5.57
N CYS A 233 17.76 -5.08 6.38
CA CYS A 233 18.26 -3.70 6.49
C CYS A 233 19.69 -3.66 7.01
N ALA A 234 20.00 -4.47 8.03
CA ALA A 234 21.34 -4.58 8.59
C ALA A 234 22.34 -5.11 7.56
N TRP A 235 21.95 -6.13 6.79
CA TRP A 235 22.76 -6.65 5.69
C TRP A 235 22.98 -5.59 4.60
N LEU A 236 21.94 -4.89 4.15
CA LEU A 236 22.07 -3.82 3.14
C LEU A 236 23.04 -2.72 3.59
N ILE A 237 22.96 -2.28 4.85
CA ILE A 237 23.88 -1.29 5.43
C ILE A 237 25.32 -1.83 5.44
N HIS A 238 25.52 -3.06 5.91
CA HIS A 238 26.83 -3.70 5.92
C HIS A 238 27.44 -3.77 4.51
N GLU A 239 26.60 -4.06 3.52
CA GLU A 239 26.97 -4.19 2.13
C GLU A 239 27.10 -2.84 1.38
N GLY A 240 26.94 -1.72 2.08
CA GLY A 240 27.22 -0.38 1.57
C GLY A 240 26.04 0.35 0.92
N ALA A 241 24.80 -0.10 1.12
CA ALA A 241 23.63 0.62 0.62
C ALA A 241 23.49 2.01 1.28
N ASP A 242 23.14 3.02 0.50
CA ASP A 242 22.95 4.39 0.98
C ASP A 242 21.59 4.55 1.68
N VAL A 243 21.63 4.61 3.01
CA VAL A 243 20.43 4.79 3.86
C VAL A 243 19.80 6.19 3.75
N SER A 244 20.50 7.15 3.16
CA SER A 244 20.04 8.53 2.98
C SER A 244 19.22 8.74 1.70
N ARG A 245 19.15 7.72 0.82
CA ARG A 245 18.41 7.79 -0.44
C ARG A 245 16.97 8.19 -0.20
N LEU A 246 16.50 9.15 -1.01
CA LEU A 246 15.13 9.59 -1.01
C LEU A 246 14.43 9.14 -2.28
N ASN A 247 13.19 8.68 -2.15
CA ASN A 247 12.37 8.40 -3.32
C ASN A 247 11.89 9.71 -3.99
N LYS A 248 11.16 9.61 -5.11
CA LYS A 248 10.64 10.77 -5.87
C LYS A 248 9.67 11.66 -5.07
N TYR A 249 9.16 11.20 -3.94
CA TYR A 249 8.33 12.01 -3.03
C TYR A 249 9.15 12.74 -1.97
N GLY A 250 10.48 12.58 -1.98
CA GLY A 250 11.37 13.08 -0.93
C GLY A 250 11.21 12.31 0.37
N CYS A 251 10.69 11.07 0.33
CA CYS A 251 10.58 10.25 1.53
C CYS A 251 11.84 9.40 1.72
N ASN A 252 12.29 9.26 2.96
CA ASN A 252 13.25 8.25 3.37
C ASN A 252 12.52 7.00 3.93
N ALA A 253 13.30 5.99 4.32
CA ALA A 253 12.79 4.71 4.81
C ALA A 253 12.03 4.83 6.14
N ILE A 254 12.54 5.61 7.12
CA ILE A 254 11.93 5.69 8.46
C ILE A 254 10.51 6.29 8.44
N GLN A 255 10.21 7.18 7.50
CA GLN A 255 8.84 7.72 7.32
C GLN A 255 7.81 6.63 6.96
N TRP A 256 8.22 5.56 6.28
CA TRP A 256 7.34 4.43 5.95
C TRP A 256 7.15 3.52 7.16
N VAL A 257 8.17 3.36 7.99
CA VAL A 257 8.10 2.63 9.26
C VAL A 257 7.23 3.36 10.28
N ALA A 258 7.33 4.69 10.35
CA ALA A 258 6.45 5.50 11.18
C ALA A 258 4.97 5.32 10.81
N GLN A 259 4.67 5.09 9.52
CA GLN A 259 3.33 4.79 9.05
C GLN A 259 2.85 3.38 9.46
N SER A 260 3.73 2.37 9.42
CA SER A 260 3.39 1.00 9.84
C SER A 260 3.20 0.91 11.36
N GLY A 261 3.89 1.74 12.13
CA GLY A 261 3.78 1.83 13.58
C GLY A 261 4.83 1.03 14.34
N ASP A 262 5.83 0.46 13.67
CA ASP A 262 6.90 -0.29 14.33
C ASP A 262 7.91 0.67 14.97
N LEU A 263 7.67 0.99 16.24
CA LEU A 263 8.53 1.86 17.03
C LEU A 263 9.95 1.28 17.20
N GLY A 264 10.08 -0.04 17.35
CA GLY A 264 11.38 -0.68 17.51
C GLY A 264 12.25 -0.53 16.26
N MET A 265 11.64 -0.67 15.08
CA MET A 265 12.32 -0.42 13.81
C MET A 265 12.60 1.07 13.58
N CYS A 266 11.72 1.99 14.02
CA CYS A 266 11.99 3.43 13.96
C CYS A 266 13.25 3.82 14.77
N ARG A 267 13.35 3.35 16.02
CA ARG A 267 14.51 3.60 16.88
C ARG A 267 15.79 3.04 16.25
N TRP A 268 15.72 1.80 15.79
CA TRP A 268 16.88 1.16 15.16
C TRP A 268 17.33 1.91 13.90
N LEU A 269 16.43 2.37 13.03
CA LEU A 269 16.81 3.15 11.85
C LEU A 269 17.43 4.51 12.21
N MET A 270 16.91 5.18 13.23
CA MET A 270 17.51 6.41 13.75
C MET A 270 18.93 6.16 14.28
N GLU A 271 19.15 5.08 15.03
CA GLU A 271 20.49 4.67 15.49
C GLU A 271 21.44 4.37 14.34
N LYS A 272 20.92 3.93 13.18
CA LYS A 272 21.68 3.73 11.94
C LYS A 272 21.84 5.01 11.10
N GLY A 273 21.47 6.17 11.65
CA GLY A 273 21.70 7.47 11.01
C GLY A 273 20.64 7.86 9.97
N VAL A 274 19.49 7.18 9.92
CA VAL A 274 18.37 7.62 9.07
C VAL A 274 17.69 8.83 9.70
N ASP A 275 17.62 9.93 8.95
CA ASP A 275 17.07 11.20 9.44
C ASP A 275 15.57 11.12 9.76
N VAL A 276 15.21 11.09 11.04
CA VAL A 276 13.80 11.11 11.48
C VAL A 276 13.12 12.47 11.28
N GLY A 277 13.91 13.54 11.22
CA GLY A 277 13.47 14.93 11.10
C GLY A 277 13.18 15.34 9.67
N LEU A 278 13.43 14.46 8.69
CA LEU A 278 13.17 14.76 7.30
C LEU A 278 11.69 15.09 7.05
N VAL A 279 11.48 16.17 6.31
CA VAL A 279 10.18 16.57 5.79
C VAL A 279 10.17 16.35 4.28
N ASN A 280 9.19 15.60 3.79
CA ASN A 280 9.11 15.23 2.37
C ASN A 280 8.54 16.37 1.50
N ARG A 281 8.40 16.15 0.19
CA ARG A 281 7.93 17.17 -0.77
C ARG A 281 6.48 17.64 -0.56
N ASN A 282 5.68 16.95 0.24
CA ASN A 282 4.33 17.38 0.63
C ASN A 282 4.31 18.03 2.02
N ASN A 283 5.47 18.33 2.59
CA ASN A 283 5.63 18.76 3.98
C ASN A 283 5.26 17.70 5.04
N HIS A 284 5.28 16.41 4.71
CA HIS A 284 5.06 15.35 5.71
C HIS A 284 6.37 14.97 6.41
N SER A 285 6.36 15.01 7.73
CA SER A 285 7.34 14.36 8.60
C SER A 285 6.91 12.92 8.98
N CYS A 286 7.75 12.21 9.74
CA CYS A 286 7.36 10.94 10.39
C CYS A 286 6.07 11.10 11.21
N LEU A 287 5.86 12.25 11.86
CA LEU A 287 4.67 12.50 12.69
C LEU A 287 3.38 12.50 11.85
N HIS A 288 3.40 13.12 10.67
CA HIS A 288 2.27 13.09 9.74
C HIS A 288 1.93 11.67 9.29
N LYS A 289 2.96 10.85 9.00
CA LYS A 289 2.79 9.45 8.57
C LYS A 289 2.24 8.57 9.69
N ALA A 290 2.71 8.78 10.92
CA ALA A 290 2.21 8.09 12.12
C ALA A 290 0.76 8.49 12.45
N ALA A 291 0.45 9.79 12.39
CA ALA A 291 -0.86 10.34 12.75
C ALA A 291 -1.99 9.81 11.85
N ILE A 292 -1.78 9.78 10.53
CA ILE A 292 -2.79 9.31 9.57
C ILE A 292 -3.12 7.81 9.70
N LYS A 293 -2.32 7.03 10.43
CA LYS A 293 -2.53 5.58 10.67
C LYS A 293 -2.73 5.21 12.14
N ASN A 294 -3.02 6.20 13.00
CA ASN A 294 -3.23 6.00 14.44
C ASN A 294 -2.03 5.37 15.19
N ARG A 295 -0.79 5.72 14.82
CA ARG A 295 0.40 5.16 15.47
C ARG A 295 0.76 5.97 16.71
N MET A 296 -0.07 5.85 17.75
CA MET A 296 0.05 6.63 19.00
C MET A 296 1.44 6.52 19.63
N GLU A 297 1.99 5.31 19.76
CA GLU A 297 3.30 5.11 20.38
C GLU A 297 4.43 5.78 19.61
N VAL A 298 4.39 5.71 18.27
CA VAL A 298 5.35 6.43 17.42
C VAL A 298 5.17 7.94 17.58
N CYS A 299 3.93 8.45 17.63
CA CYS A 299 3.69 9.87 17.85
C CYS A 299 4.26 10.35 19.19
N ARG A 300 4.05 9.58 20.27
CA ARG A 300 4.61 9.89 21.60
C ARG A 300 6.13 9.91 21.57
N TRP A 301 6.73 8.85 21.02
CA TRP A 301 8.18 8.79 20.87
C TRP A 301 8.75 9.99 20.12
N LEU A 302 8.13 10.37 19.00
CA LEU A 302 8.57 11.51 18.18
C LEU A 302 8.51 12.86 18.93
N LEU A 303 7.53 13.05 19.82
CA LEU A 303 7.30 14.32 20.51
C LEU A 303 7.97 14.41 21.87
N GLU A 304 7.96 13.32 22.63
CA GLU A 304 8.40 13.32 24.02
C GLU A 304 9.88 12.91 24.14
N GLU A 305 10.33 11.94 23.33
CA GLU A 305 11.69 11.41 23.40
C GLU A 305 12.61 12.03 22.36
N VAL A 306 12.20 11.99 21.08
CA VAL A 306 12.97 12.60 19.97
C VAL A 306 12.90 14.12 20.02
N LYS A 307 11.80 14.66 20.56
CA LYS A 307 11.54 16.10 20.68
C LYS A 307 11.65 16.82 19.33
N LEU A 308 10.99 16.24 18.31
CA LEU A 308 10.85 16.88 17.01
C LEU A 308 10.32 18.31 17.18
N THR A 309 10.96 19.29 16.54
CA THR A 309 10.58 20.70 16.61
C THR A 309 9.12 20.93 16.18
N PRO A 310 8.21 21.34 17.08
CA PRO A 310 6.78 21.41 16.78
C PRO A 310 6.45 22.33 15.61
N HIS A 311 7.09 23.50 15.52
CA HIS A 311 6.86 24.47 14.43
C HIS A 311 7.13 23.93 13.02
N ILE A 312 7.93 22.85 12.88
CA ILE A 312 8.16 22.18 11.60
C ILE A 312 7.25 20.95 11.48
N HIS A 313 7.24 20.08 12.48
CA HIS A 313 6.66 18.75 12.33
C HIS A 313 5.17 18.66 12.67
N MET A 314 4.60 19.71 13.27
CA MET A 314 3.16 19.92 13.46
C MET A 314 2.58 21.01 12.56
N ALA A 315 3.40 21.62 11.71
CA ALA A 315 2.93 22.51 10.67
C ALA A 315 1.98 21.76 9.72
N ALA A 316 1.15 22.53 9.03
CA ALA A 316 0.29 21.96 8.00
C ALA A 316 1.13 21.47 6.80
N ASP A 317 0.67 20.38 6.20
CA ASP A 317 1.18 19.87 4.94
C ASP A 317 0.84 20.81 3.77
N SER A 318 1.22 20.45 2.54
CA SER A 318 0.86 21.24 1.34
C SER A 318 -0.65 21.38 1.10
N ASP A 319 -1.48 20.51 1.69
CA ASP A 319 -2.95 20.52 1.55
C ASP A 319 -3.63 21.26 2.73
N GLY A 320 -2.85 21.84 3.65
CA GLY A 320 -3.34 22.56 4.83
C GLY A 320 -3.69 21.67 6.01
N GLN A 321 -3.28 20.40 6.01
CA GLN A 321 -3.58 19.42 7.05
C GLN A 321 -2.42 19.27 8.04
N ARG A 322 -2.71 19.47 9.33
CA ARG A 322 -1.78 19.18 10.42
C ARG A 322 -1.88 17.71 10.82
N PRO A 323 -0.90 17.15 11.56
CA PRO A 323 -1.01 15.79 12.09
C PRO A 323 -2.30 15.57 12.90
N SER A 324 -2.73 16.55 13.72
CA SER A 324 -3.96 16.44 14.51
C SER A 324 -5.22 16.39 13.64
N THR A 325 -5.29 17.21 12.58
CA THR A 325 -6.44 17.25 11.66
C THR A 325 -6.48 16.01 10.78
N MET A 326 -5.33 15.48 10.37
CA MET A 326 -5.24 14.18 9.69
C MET A 326 -5.79 13.06 10.57
N ALA A 327 -5.34 12.96 11.83
CA ALA A 327 -5.85 11.96 12.77
C ALA A 327 -7.36 12.10 12.99
N GLN A 328 -7.86 13.34 13.13
CA GLN A 328 -9.28 13.60 13.30
C GLN A 328 -10.10 13.22 12.07
N ALA A 329 -9.64 13.57 10.86
CA ALA A 329 -10.30 13.19 9.62
C ALA A 329 -10.38 11.67 9.48
N GLN A 330 -9.43 10.93 10.07
CA GLN A 330 -9.42 9.47 10.15
C GLN A 330 -10.29 8.87 11.26
N GLY A 331 -10.88 9.69 12.13
CA GLY A 331 -11.68 9.24 13.27
C GLY A 331 -10.84 8.85 14.49
N PHE A 332 -9.55 9.16 14.50
CA PHE A 332 -8.64 8.89 15.61
C PHE A 332 -8.67 10.03 16.63
N TYR A 333 -9.82 10.22 17.29
CA TYR A 333 -10.09 11.40 18.12
C TYR A 333 -9.16 11.54 19.33
N ASP A 334 -8.76 10.43 19.96
CA ASP A 334 -7.83 10.47 21.09
C ASP A 334 -6.43 10.88 20.66
N LEU A 335 -5.96 10.36 19.52
CA LEU A 335 -4.70 10.80 18.93
C LEU A 335 -4.78 12.26 18.49
N ALA A 336 -5.87 12.69 17.87
CA ALA A 336 -6.05 14.08 17.48
C ALA A 336 -6.05 15.03 18.69
N ARG A 337 -6.69 14.64 19.80
CA ARG A 337 -6.68 15.40 21.06
C ARG A 337 -5.29 15.47 21.65
N TYR A 338 -4.56 14.35 21.68
CA TYR A 338 -3.18 14.30 22.13
C TYR A 338 -2.28 15.20 21.27
N LEU A 339 -2.37 15.14 19.94
CA LEU A 339 -1.53 15.97 19.06
C LEU A 339 -1.83 17.47 19.23
N ARG A 340 -3.10 17.85 19.40
CA ARG A 340 -3.49 19.25 19.63
C ARG A 340 -2.87 19.85 20.89
N SER A 341 -2.67 19.08 21.96
CA SER A 341 -2.07 19.63 23.18
C SER A 341 -0.64 20.13 23.00
N PHE A 342 0.03 19.73 21.91
CA PHE A 342 1.36 20.19 21.53
C PHE A 342 1.35 21.28 20.43
N GLU A 343 0.22 21.47 19.74
CA GLU A 343 0.07 22.52 18.72
C GLU A 343 -0.17 23.89 19.37
N ASP A 344 -0.77 23.89 20.56
CA ASP A 344 -1.15 25.08 21.33
C ASP A 344 -0.09 25.51 22.36
N SER A 345 1.08 24.85 22.41
CA SER A 345 2.17 25.12 23.39
C SER A 345 3.40 25.77 22.75
#